data_AF-A0A2A4UFB6-F1
#
_entry.id   AF-A0A2A4UFB6-F1
#
_cell.length_a   1.000
_cell.length_b   1.000
_cell.length_c   1.000
_cell.angle_alpha   90.00
_cell.angle_beta   90.00
_cell.angle_gamma   90.00
#
_symmetry.space_group_name_H-M   'P 1'
#
loop_
_entity.id
_entity.type
_entity.pdbx_description
1 polymer ?
#
loop_
_entity_poly.entity_id
_entity_poly.type
_entity_poly.pdbx_seq_one_letter_code
_entity_poly.pdbx_strand_id
1 'polypeptide(L)'
;MIVSLEKILAKLKENNCGTESDIKYTTKLVNESLDDEGYLLPYWLKHPEIPIDSIGWRMGSGEDYHFLNRLYFQCLSNDEKMYYKQKYPKPLAKRENEV
;
A
#
# COMPACT_ATOMS: atom_id res chain seq x y z
N MET A 1 -17.63 -4.59 -10.44
CA MET A 1 -16.28 -4.49 -9.84
C MET A 1 -15.32 -3.82 -10.82
N ILE A 2 -15.43 -2.49 -11.03
CA ILE A 2 -14.48 -1.71 -11.88
C ILE A 2 -13.99 -0.43 -11.15
N VAL A 3 -14.69 -0.01 -10.09
CA VAL A 3 -14.49 1.26 -9.35
C VAL A 3 -13.12 1.37 -8.67
N SER A 4 -12.51 0.26 -8.30
CA SER A 4 -11.30 0.22 -7.47
C SER A 4 -10.02 0.70 -8.18
N LEU A 5 -9.84 0.31 -9.45
CA LEU A 5 -8.66 0.70 -10.23
C LEU A 5 -8.71 2.18 -10.65
N GLU A 6 -9.89 2.65 -11.03
CA GLU A 6 -10.12 4.03 -11.48
C GLU A 6 -9.81 5.04 -10.38
N LYS A 7 -10.12 4.74 -9.11
CA LYS A 7 -9.78 5.59 -7.97
C LYS A 7 -8.27 5.74 -7.76
N ILE A 8 -7.51 4.64 -7.87
CA ILE A 8 -6.05 4.70 -7.74
C ILE A 8 -5.45 5.43 -8.94
N LEU A 9 -5.90 5.12 -10.16
CA LEU A 9 -5.45 5.80 -11.38
C LEU A 9 -5.77 7.30 -11.34
N ALA A 10 -6.94 7.69 -10.83
CA ALA A 10 -7.30 9.08 -10.62
C ALA A 10 -6.33 9.76 -9.65
N LYS A 11 -6.01 9.10 -8.52
CA LYS A 11 -5.05 9.64 -7.54
C LYS A 11 -3.63 9.79 -8.11
N LEU A 12 -3.16 8.82 -8.90
CA LEU A 12 -1.86 8.91 -9.56
C LEU A 12 -1.81 10.08 -10.56
N LYS A 13 -2.88 10.24 -11.35
CA LYS A 13 -3.00 11.33 -12.33
C LYS A 13 -3.10 12.70 -11.66
N GLU A 14 -3.89 12.81 -10.60
CA GLU A 14 -4.12 14.05 -9.84
C GLU A 14 -2.82 14.56 -9.18
N ASN A 15 -1.98 13.66 -8.68
CA ASN A 15 -0.75 14.02 -7.97
C ASN A 15 0.52 13.90 -8.82
N ASN A 16 0.39 13.68 -10.14
CA ASN A 16 1.48 13.46 -11.09
C ASN A 16 2.53 12.45 -10.58
N CYS A 17 2.03 11.34 -10.03
CA CYS A 17 2.82 10.41 -9.25
C CYS A 17 2.61 8.98 -9.77
N GLY A 18 3.65 8.41 -10.39
CA GLY A 18 3.59 7.09 -11.04
C GLY A 18 2.94 7.09 -12.44
N THR A 19 3.03 5.96 -13.12
CA THR A 19 2.52 5.73 -14.48
C THR A 19 1.51 4.58 -14.51
N GLU A 20 0.64 4.53 -15.52
CA GLU A 20 -0.28 3.39 -15.74
C GLU A 20 0.48 2.06 -15.89
N SER A 21 1.71 2.10 -16.42
CA SER A 21 2.62 0.96 -16.48
C SER A 21 3.04 0.44 -15.11
N ASP A 22 3.14 1.31 -14.10
CA ASP A 22 3.47 0.92 -12.71
C ASP A 22 2.30 0.18 -12.03
N ILE A 23 1.08 0.30 -12.57
CA ILE A 23 -0.13 -0.36 -12.06
C ILE A 23 -0.52 -1.59 -12.92
N LYS A 24 0.09 -1.79 -14.09
CA LYS A 24 -0.34 -2.80 -15.08
C LYS A 24 -0.19 -4.25 -14.59
N TYR A 25 0.76 -4.53 -13.70
CA TYR A 25 0.92 -5.84 -13.05
C TYR A 25 -0.04 -6.05 -11.87
N THR A 26 -0.80 -5.01 -11.49
CA THR A 26 -1.29 -4.81 -10.14
C THR A 26 -2.81 -4.74 -10.04
N THR A 27 -3.56 -4.71 -11.14
CA THR A 27 -5.05 -4.59 -11.11
C THR A 27 -5.74 -5.61 -10.22
N LYS A 28 -5.28 -6.88 -10.21
CA LYS A 28 -5.80 -7.91 -9.30
C LYS A 28 -5.43 -7.63 -7.84
N LEU A 29 -4.15 -7.35 -7.59
CA LEU A 29 -3.61 -7.02 -6.26
C LEU A 29 -4.28 -5.77 -5.65
N VAL A 30 -4.54 -4.74 -6.46
CA VAL A 30 -5.21 -3.51 -6.06
C VAL A 30 -6.63 -3.78 -5.60
N ASN A 31 -7.42 -4.49 -6.41
CA ASN A 31 -8.83 -4.71 -6.11
C ASN A 31 -9.03 -5.49 -4.81
N GLU A 32 -8.16 -6.46 -4.53
CA GLU A 32 -8.21 -7.30 -3.31
C GLU A 32 -7.58 -6.63 -2.08
N SER A 33 -7.11 -5.39 -2.20
CA SER A 33 -6.36 -4.73 -1.13
C SER A 33 -6.79 -3.29 -0.88
N LEU A 34 -7.98 -2.91 -1.33
CA LEU A 34 -8.62 -1.65 -0.98
C LEU A 34 -9.60 -1.88 0.18
N ASP A 35 -9.71 -0.90 1.06
CA ASP A 35 -10.77 -0.85 2.06
C ASP A 35 -12.09 -0.30 1.47
N ASP A 36 -13.13 -0.24 2.30
CA ASP A 36 -14.46 0.26 1.91
C ASP A 36 -14.46 1.75 1.50
N GLU A 37 -13.48 2.53 1.96
CA GLU A 37 -13.30 3.94 1.59
C GLU A 37 -12.49 4.10 0.29
N GLY A 38 -11.86 3.04 -0.19
CA GLY A 38 -10.98 3.04 -1.37
C GLY A 38 -9.54 3.45 -1.07
N TYR A 39 -9.08 3.31 0.19
CA TYR A 39 -7.66 3.37 0.52
C TYR A 39 -7.00 2.01 0.33
N LEU A 40 -5.82 2.03 -0.28
CA LEU A 40 -4.99 0.83 -0.39
C LEU A 40 -4.49 0.46 1.00
N LEU A 41 -4.66 -0.79 1.40
CA LEU A 41 -4.17 -1.28 2.68
C LEU A 41 -2.63 -1.13 2.74
N PRO A 42 -2.07 -0.81 3.91
CA PRO A 42 -0.63 -0.84 4.11
C PRO A 42 -0.07 -2.24 3.94
N TYR A 43 1.19 -2.33 3.53
CA TYR A 43 1.86 -3.61 3.26
C TYR A 43 1.81 -4.59 4.43
N TRP A 44 1.94 -4.13 5.68
CA TRP A 44 1.86 -4.96 6.89
C TRP A 44 0.45 -5.51 7.21
N LEU A 45 -0.62 -4.95 6.63
CA LEU A 45 -1.97 -5.53 6.74
C LEU A 45 -2.25 -6.51 5.61
N LYS A 46 -1.64 -6.33 4.44
CA LYS A 46 -1.79 -7.25 3.31
C LYS A 46 -1.00 -8.54 3.48
N HIS A 47 0.24 -8.43 3.97
CA HIS A 47 1.12 -9.55 4.26
C HIS A 47 1.57 -9.53 5.73
N PRO A 48 0.66 -9.80 6.69
CA PRO A 48 0.98 -9.81 8.11
C PRO A 48 2.00 -10.90 8.50
N GLU A 49 2.20 -11.90 7.63
CA GLU A 49 3.17 -12.98 7.78
C GLU A 49 4.63 -12.54 7.56
N ILE A 50 4.86 -11.40 6.89
CA ILE A 50 6.20 -10.86 6.65
C ILE A 50 6.51 -9.84 7.75
N PRO A 51 7.51 -10.07 8.63
CA PRO A 51 7.91 -9.10 9.64
C PRO A 51 8.23 -7.73 9.02
N ILE A 52 7.89 -6.65 9.71
CA ILE A 52 7.92 -5.29 9.14
C ILE A 52 9.32 -4.81 8.72
N ASP A 53 10.35 -5.40 9.31
CA ASP A 53 11.78 -5.17 9.10
C ASP A 53 12.43 -6.30 8.28
N SER A 54 11.66 -7.28 7.83
CA SER A 54 12.15 -8.42 7.06
C SER A 54 12.69 -7.99 5.70
N ILE A 55 13.80 -8.61 5.29
CA ILE A 55 14.29 -8.52 3.91
C ILE A 55 13.31 -9.11 2.88
N GLY A 56 12.32 -9.90 3.34
CA GLY A 56 11.25 -10.45 2.51
C GLY A 56 10.40 -9.41 1.79
N TRP A 57 10.40 -8.14 2.23
CA TRP A 57 9.76 -7.04 1.49
C TRP A 57 10.51 -6.61 0.22
N ARG A 58 11.73 -7.10 0.01
CA ARG A 58 12.55 -6.84 -1.18
C ARG A 58 12.66 -8.05 -2.09
N MET A 59 11.83 -9.08 -1.87
CA MET A 59 11.85 -10.33 -2.63
C MET A 59 10.44 -10.89 -2.82
N GLY A 60 10.13 -11.38 -4.01
CA GLY A 60 8.91 -12.14 -4.29
C GLY A 60 7.62 -11.32 -4.11
N SER A 61 6.53 -11.97 -3.69
CA SER A 61 5.19 -11.32 -3.63
C SER A 61 5.11 -10.09 -2.70
N GLY A 62 5.98 -10.01 -1.69
CA GLY A 62 6.08 -8.85 -0.80
C GLY A 62 6.66 -7.61 -1.49
N GLU A 63 7.53 -7.79 -2.49
CA GLU A 63 8.21 -6.70 -3.21
C GLU A 63 7.24 -5.87 -4.04
N ASP A 64 6.44 -6.54 -4.88
CA ASP A 64 5.48 -5.89 -5.76
C ASP A 64 4.46 -5.07 -4.96
N TYR A 65 3.93 -5.65 -3.88
CA TYR A 65 2.94 -4.95 -3.04
C TYR A 65 3.57 -3.83 -2.22
N HIS A 66 4.78 -4.02 -1.70
CA HIS A 66 5.49 -2.98 -0.96
C HIS A 66 5.81 -1.78 -1.87
N PHE A 67 6.23 -2.03 -3.11
CA PHE A 67 6.45 -0.98 -4.11
C PHE A 67 5.15 -0.21 -4.42
N LEU A 68 4.06 -0.94 -4.70
CA LEU A 68 2.75 -0.34 -4.96
C LEU A 68 2.27 0.51 -3.78
N ASN A 69 2.32 -0.04 -2.56
CA ASN A 69 1.86 0.68 -1.38
C ASN A 69 2.70 1.93 -1.12
N ARG A 70 4.01 1.86 -1.33
CA ARG A 70 4.91 3.01 -1.24
C ARG A 70 4.56 4.09 -2.28
N LEU A 71 4.36 3.70 -3.54
CA LEU A 71 3.98 4.62 -4.61
C LEU A 71 2.64 5.29 -4.28
N TYR A 72 1.61 4.50 -3.97
CA TYR A 72 0.30 5.00 -3.56
C TYR A 72 0.40 6.02 -2.41
N PHE A 73 1.12 5.67 -1.35
CA PHE A 73 1.31 6.54 -0.20
C PHE A 73 2.04 7.85 -0.57
N GLN A 74 3.03 7.80 -1.47
CA GLN A 74 3.72 9.01 -1.94
C GLN A 74 2.78 9.95 -2.69
N CYS A 75 1.82 9.39 -3.43
CA CYS A 75 0.84 10.13 -4.21
C CYS A 75 -0.30 10.73 -3.38
N LEU A 76 -0.45 10.38 -2.10
CA LEU A 76 -1.44 11.02 -1.23
C LEU A 76 -1.03 12.48 -0.92
N SER A 77 -2.01 13.36 -0.81
CA SER A 77 -1.81 14.71 -0.25
C SER A 77 -1.35 14.66 1.20
N ASN A 78 -0.90 15.79 1.77
CA ASN A 78 -0.42 15.81 3.16
C ASN A 78 -1.52 15.43 4.16
N ASP A 79 -2.75 15.94 3.96
CA ASP A 79 -3.89 15.64 4.83
C ASP A 79 -4.29 14.17 4.72
N GLU A 80 -4.30 13.62 3.50
CA GLU A 80 -4.56 12.20 3.29
C GLU A 80 -3.46 11.32 3.88
N LYS A 81 -2.19 11.72 3.81
CA LYS A 81 -1.08 11.01 4.47
C LYS A 81 -1.28 10.99 5.98
N MET A 82 -1.73 12.08 6.57
CA MET A 82 -2.03 12.16 8.00
C MET A 82 -3.19 11.23 8.37
N TYR A 83 -4.31 11.33 7.64
CA TYR A 83 -5.47 10.46 7.84
C TYR A 83 -5.10 8.98 7.65
N TYR A 84 -4.36 8.66 6.60
CA TYR A 84 -3.90 7.31 6.30
C TYR A 84 -3.06 6.72 7.44
N LYS A 85 -2.10 7.49 7.99
CA LYS A 85 -1.30 7.04 9.14
C LYS A 85 -2.13 6.86 10.41
N GLN A 86 -3.16 7.68 10.61
CA GLN A 86 -4.05 7.55 11.75
C GLN A 86 -4.95 6.32 11.63
N LYS A 87 -5.48 6.06 10.43
CA LYS A 87 -6.31 4.89 10.11
C LYS A 87 -5.51 3.59 10.18
N TYR A 88 -4.27 3.63 9.70
CA TYR A 88 -3.37 2.49 9.59
C TYR A 88 -2.09 2.72 10.39
N PRO A 89 -2.14 2.56 11.74
CA PRO A 89 -0.94 2.70 12.56
C PRO A 89 0.06 1.61 12.18
N LYS A 90 1.31 2.02 11.95
CA LYS A 90 2.40 1.10 11.68
C LYS A 90 2.67 0.26 12.94
N PRO A 91 2.72 -1.08 12.84
CA PRO A 91 3.04 -1.89 14.00
C PRO A 91 4.44 -1.58 14.48
N LEU A 92 4.62 -1.53 15.80
CA LEU A 92 5.94 -1.52 16.39
C LEU A 92 6.61 -2.84 16.01
N ALA A 93 7.86 -2.78 15.53
CA ALA A 93 8.66 -3.99 15.38
C ALA A 93 8.66 -4.67 16.75
N LYS A 94 8.09 -5.88 16.84
CA LYS A 94 8.18 -6.67 18.07
C LYS A 94 9.67 -6.88 18.30
N ARG A 95 10.22 -6.27 19.36
CA ARG A 95 11.55 -6.66 19.82
C ARG A 95 11.43 -8.12 20.23
N GLU A 96 12.26 -9.00 19.70
CA GLU A 96 12.20 -10.46 19.95
C GLU A 96 12.42 -10.87 21.43
N ASN A 97 12.45 -9.93 22.38
CA ASN A 97 12.83 -10.15 23.78
C ASN A 97 11.79 -9.69 24.82
N GLU A 98 10.51 -9.55 24.47
CA GLU A 98 9.45 -9.42 25.48
C GLU A 98 8.80 -10.79 25.71
N VAL A 99 9.46 -11.58 26.57
CA VAL A 99 8.96 -12.81 27.23
C VAL A 99 8.89 -12.56 28.72
#